data_AF-A0A1Q7VA20-F1
#
_entry.id   AF-A0A1Q7VA20-F1
#
_cell.length_a   1.000
_cell.length_b   1.000
_cell.length_c   1.000
_cell.angle_alpha   90.00
_cell.angle_beta   90.00
_cell.angle_gamma   90.00
#
_symmetry.space_group_name_H-M   'P 1'
#
loop_
_entity.id
_entity.type
_entity.pdbx_description
1 polymer ?
#
loop_
_entity_poly.entity_id
_entity_poly.type
_entity_poly.pdbx_seq_one_letter_code
_entity_poly.pdbx_strand_id
1 'polypeptide(L)'
;MRRKSFARVSRTPGRTREINFFRVNNGFVLVDLPGYGYARISKEKKAEWRPLIGEYLRRTTQLRGIVLLLDIRREPSDDDRAMLDFLADVGVPTILALTKSDKLSKAAAQARAAEISRALSLEPDQVIQFSSQTGEGREELLEAIFELVSAPGKVSQ
;
A
#
# COMPACT_ATOMS: atom_id res chain seq x y z
N MET A 1 -18.69 18.12 -7.88
CA MET A 1 -18.96 17.42 -9.16
C MET A 1 -18.23 16.08 -9.15
N ARG A 2 -18.93 14.96 -8.89
CA ARG A 2 -18.33 13.61 -8.76
C ARG A 2 -17.98 13.04 -10.14
N ARG A 3 -16.70 13.01 -10.52
CA ARG A 3 -16.24 12.34 -11.75
C ARG A 3 -15.97 10.86 -11.45
N LYS A 4 -16.84 10.00 -11.98
CA LYS A 4 -16.71 8.54 -12.03
C LYS A 4 -15.76 8.17 -13.20
N SER A 5 -14.49 7.90 -12.92
CA SER A 5 -13.63 6.89 -13.60
C SER A 5 -12.17 7.12 -13.21
N PHE A 6 -11.68 6.46 -12.17
CA PHE A 6 -10.25 6.35 -11.92
C PHE A 6 -9.97 4.93 -11.45
N ALA A 7 -9.05 4.26 -12.13
CA ALA A 7 -8.69 2.84 -12.06
C ALA A 7 -9.70 1.82 -12.66
N ARG A 8 -9.33 1.23 -13.80
CA ARG A 8 -9.92 -0.02 -14.32
C ARG A 8 -9.45 -1.18 -13.45
N VAL A 9 -10.33 -1.75 -12.63
CA VAL A 9 -10.00 -2.96 -11.85
C VAL A 9 -10.02 -4.17 -12.79
N SER A 10 -8.85 -4.71 -13.13
CA SER A 10 -8.68 -5.97 -13.86
C SER A 10 -9.26 -7.13 -13.04
N ARG A 11 -10.26 -7.83 -13.58
CA ARG A 11 -10.91 -9.01 -12.96
C ARG A 11 -10.11 -10.31 -13.12
N THR A 12 -8.86 -10.24 -13.61
CA THR A 12 -7.95 -11.39 -13.73
C THR A 12 -6.72 -11.17 -12.83
N PRO A 13 -6.45 -12.04 -11.84
CA PRO A 13 -5.23 -11.95 -11.03
C PRO A 13 -4.00 -12.14 -11.92
N GLY A 14 -3.08 -11.17 -11.94
CA GLY A 14 -1.77 -11.31 -12.61
C GLY A 14 -1.51 -10.39 -13.80
N ARG A 15 -2.30 -9.32 -14.00
CA ARG A 15 -2.21 -8.52 -15.24
C ARG A 15 -1.43 -7.21 -15.16
N THR A 16 -1.29 -6.56 -14.00
CA THR A 16 -0.53 -5.32 -13.92
C THR A 16 0.96 -5.66 -13.90
N ARG A 17 1.63 -5.46 -15.04
CA ARG A 17 3.09 -5.57 -15.20
C ARG A 17 3.75 -4.20 -15.35
N GLU A 18 2.93 -3.17 -15.51
CA GLU A 18 3.33 -1.80 -15.77
C GLU A 18 3.20 -0.99 -14.48
N ILE A 19 4.13 -0.08 -14.26
CA ILE A 19 4.02 0.93 -13.21
C ILE A 19 3.14 2.05 -13.76
N ASN A 20 1.98 2.28 -13.15
CA ASN A 20 1.05 3.30 -13.63
C ASN A 20 1.21 4.58 -12.82
N PHE A 21 1.38 5.71 -13.52
CA PHE A 21 1.52 7.03 -12.89
C PHE A 21 0.23 7.84 -13.07
N PHE A 22 -0.27 8.39 -11.98
CA PHE A 22 -1.49 9.15 -11.93
C PHE A 22 -1.25 10.52 -11.30
N ARG A 23 -1.38 11.59 -12.08
CA ARG A 23 -1.27 12.95 -11.56
C ARG A 23 -2.57 13.37 -10.87
N VAL A 24 -2.48 13.84 -9.63
CA VAL A 24 -3.62 14.30 -8.83
C VAL A 24 -3.55 15.81 -8.68
N ASN A 25 -4.53 16.53 -9.24
CA ASN A 25 -4.72 17.98 -9.13
C ASN A 25 -3.44 18.83 -9.36
N ASN A 26 -2.51 18.35 -10.19
CA ASN A 26 -1.17 18.94 -10.37
C ASN A 26 -0.31 19.07 -9.09
N GLY A 27 -0.73 18.49 -7.96
CA GLY A 27 0.01 18.58 -6.69
C GLY A 27 0.98 17.42 -6.48
N PHE A 28 0.52 16.18 -6.68
CA PHE A 28 1.35 14.99 -6.48
C PHE A 28 1.01 13.90 -7.50
N VAL A 29 1.85 12.85 -7.51
CA VAL A 29 1.69 11.69 -8.38
C VAL A 29 1.46 10.45 -7.52
N LEU A 30 0.36 9.75 -7.76
CA LEU A 30 0.16 8.40 -7.25
C LEU A 30 0.75 7.40 -8.23
N VAL A 31 1.48 6.44 -7.70
CA VAL A 31 2.12 5.40 -8.50
C VAL A 31 1.54 4.05 -8.09
N ASP A 32 0.87 3.38 -9.01
CA ASP A 32 0.35 2.03 -8.81
C ASP A 32 1.43 1.04 -9.22
N LEU A 33 1.99 0.36 -8.21
CA LEU A 33 3.03 -0.64 -8.39
C LEU A 33 2.41 -2.01 -8.66
N PRO A 34 3.03 -2.85 -9.51
CA PRO A 34 2.62 -4.23 -9.66
C PRO A 34 2.66 -4.94 -8.29
N GLY A 35 1.64 -5.73 -7.93
CA GLY A 35 1.61 -6.41 -6.63
C GLY A 35 2.81 -7.35 -6.39
N TYR A 36 3.30 -7.44 -5.15
CA TYR A 36 4.47 -8.26 -4.79
C TYR A 36 4.11 -9.73 -4.47
N GLY A 37 2.93 -9.94 -3.87
CA GLY A 37 2.49 -11.25 -3.36
C GLY A 37 1.82 -12.16 -4.39
N TYR A 38 2.17 -12.09 -5.68
CA TYR A 38 1.45 -12.86 -6.69
C TYR A 38 1.66 -14.37 -6.52
N ALA A 39 0.66 -15.03 -5.93
CA ALA A 39 0.49 -16.49 -5.82
C ALA A 39 0.41 -17.22 -7.18
N ARG A 40 0.55 -16.52 -8.31
CA ARG A 40 0.49 -17.07 -9.68
C ARG A 40 1.62 -16.57 -10.58
N ILE A 41 2.59 -15.84 -10.05
CA ILE A 41 3.79 -15.45 -10.78
C ILE A 41 4.89 -16.45 -10.43
N SER A 42 5.63 -16.91 -11.43
CA SER A 42 6.70 -17.89 -11.25
C SER A 42 7.81 -17.31 -10.35
N LYS A 43 8.60 -18.18 -9.69
CA LYS A 43 9.66 -17.74 -8.78
C LYS A 43 10.66 -16.80 -9.46
N GLU A 44 10.92 -17.04 -10.75
CA GLU A 44 11.83 -16.25 -11.59
C GLU A 44 11.34 -14.80 -11.74
N LYS A 45 10.04 -14.62 -11.99
CA LYS A 45 9.45 -13.27 -12.12
C LYS A 45 9.34 -12.53 -10.78
N LYS A 46 9.16 -13.25 -9.66
CA LYS A 46 9.29 -12.63 -8.33
C LYS A 46 10.73 -12.15 -8.09
N ALA A 47 11.71 -12.92 -8.55
CA ALA A 47 13.13 -12.58 -8.43
C ALA A 47 13.53 -11.38 -9.31
N GLU A 48 12.90 -11.17 -10.47
CA GLU A 48 13.11 -9.99 -11.32
C GLU A 48 12.38 -8.74 -10.80
N TRP A 49 11.20 -8.91 -10.18
CA TRP A 49 10.38 -7.81 -9.69
C TRP A 49 11.00 -7.10 -8.48
N ARG A 50 11.58 -7.87 -7.54
CA ARG A 50 12.18 -7.32 -6.30
C ARG A 50 13.32 -6.32 -6.59
N PRO A 51 14.30 -6.60 -7.47
CA PRO A 51 15.34 -5.64 -7.85
C PRO A 51 14.78 -4.38 -8.50
N LEU A 52 13.83 -4.51 -9.43
CA LEU A 52 13.30 -3.37 -10.20
C LEU A 52 12.57 -2.38 -9.30
N ILE A 53 11.66 -2.88 -8.46
CA ILE A 53 10.92 -2.02 -7.52
C ILE A 53 11.84 -1.54 -6.41
N GLY A 54 12.74 -2.39 -5.93
CA GLY A 54 13.72 -1.98 -4.92
C GLY A 54 14.63 -0.86 -5.43
N GLU A 55 15.10 -0.94 -6.68
CA GLU A 55 15.89 0.11 -7.32
C GLU A 55 15.08 1.40 -7.50
N TYR A 56 13.84 1.30 -7.99
CA TYR A 56 12.94 2.45 -8.09
C TYR A 56 12.74 3.14 -6.73
N LEU A 57 12.46 2.38 -5.66
CA LEU A 57 12.20 2.92 -4.33
C LEU A 57 13.45 3.49 -3.64
N ARG A 58 14.64 2.97 -3.97
CA ARG A 58 15.93 3.49 -3.50
C ARG A 58 16.34 4.75 -4.23
N ARG A 59 16.19 4.81 -5.56
CA ARG A 59 16.68 5.92 -6.38
C ARG A 59 15.75 7.13 -6.42
N THR A 60 14.46 6.93 -6.18
CA THR A 60 13.47 8.01 -6.35
C THR A 60 13.50 8.96 -5.15
N THR A 61 14.12 10.12 -5.32
CA THR A 61 14.16 11.22 -4.33
C THR A 61 12.79 11.88 -4.12
N GLN A 62 11.90 11.74 -5.12
CA GLN A 62 10.53 12.27 -5.08
C GLN A 62 9.56 11.37 -4.31
N LEU A 63 9.98 10.18 -3.85
CA LEU A 63 9.11 9.28 -3.11
C LEU A 63 8.81 9.89 -1.73
N ARG A 64 7.51 10.09 -1.46
CA ARG A 64 7.03 10.70 -0.22
C ARG A 64 6.58 9.68 0.83
N GLY A 65 6.13 8.50 0.37
CA GLY A 65 5.78 7.38 1.21
C GLY A 65 5.09 6.29 0.40
N ILE A 66 4.71 5.20 1.06
CA ILE A 66 4.00 4.06 0.46
C ILE A 66 2.73 3.74 1.24
N VAL A 67 1.68 3.41 0.50
CA VAL A 67 0.48 2.78 1.06
C VAL A 67 0.52 1.30 0.69
N LEU A 68 0.70 0.45 1.70
CA LEU A 68 0.67 -1.01 1.55
C LEU A 68 -0.77 -1.51 1.75
N LEU A 69 -1.30 -2.26 0.79
CA LEU A 69 -2.68 -2.75 0.86
C LEU A 69 -2.71 -4.22 1.30
N LEU A 70 -3.39 -4.52 2.41
CA LEU A 70 -3.58 -5.88 2.91
C LEU A 70 -5.07 -6.18 3.08
N ASP A 71 -5.54 -7.39 2.76
CA ASP A 71 -6.94 -7.80 2.97
C ASP A 71 -7.13 -8.20 4.44
N ILE A 72 -7.93 -7.45 5.20
CA ILE A 72 -8.08 -7.63 6.67
C ILE A 72 -8.47 -9.06 7.09
N ARG A 73 -9.04 -9.84 6.17
CA ARG A 73 -9.50 -11.22 6.42
C ARG A 73 -8.39 -12.27 6.32
N ARG A 74 -7.19 -11.88 5.91
CA ARG A 74 -6.07 -12.80 5.67
C ARG A 74 -4.97 -12.56 6.68
N GLU A 75 -4.29 -13.63 7.06
CA GLU A 75 -3.02 -13.49 7.77
C GLU A 75 -1.98 -12.81 6.87
N PRO A 76 -1.16 -11.90 7.42
CA PRO A 76 0.00 -11.38 6.71
C PRO A 76 0.93 -12.54 6.33
N SER A 77 1.30 -12.58 5.06
CA SER A 77 2.23 -13.55 4.51
C SER A 77 3.69 -13.18 4.77
N ASP A 78 4.61 -14.12 4.55
CA ASP A 78 6.05 -13.85 4.61
C ASP A 78 6.47 -12.79 3.59
N ASP A 79 5.80 -12.73 2.43
CA ASP A 79 6.03 -11.69 1.42
C ASP A 79 5.63 -10.29 1.95
N ASP A 80 4.57 -10.19 2.77
CA ASP A 80 4.14 -8.93 3.40
C ASP A 80 5.17 -8.45 4.44
N ARG A 81 5.67 -9.37 5.26
CA ARG A 81 6.72 -9.10 6.26
C ARG A 81 8.00 -8.62 5.59
N ALA A 82 8.47 -9.37 4.59
CA ALA A 82 9.68 -9.02 3.86
C ALA A 82 9.56 -7.67 3.12
N MET A 83 8.35 -7.29 2.69
CA MET A 83 8.10 -5.98 2.09
C MET A 83 8.20 -4.87 3.14
N LEU A 84 7.58 -5.04 4.31
CA LEU A 84 7.66 -4.06 5.40
C LEU A 84 9.09 -3.88 5.90
N ASP A 85 9.84 -4.97 6.10
CA ASP A 85 11.25 -4.93 6.48
C ASP A 85 12.08 -4.15 5.44
N PHE A 86 11.82 -4.41 4.15
CA PHE A 86 12.48 -3.69 3.06
C PHE A 86 12.15 -2.20 3.04
N LEU A 87 10.89 -1.82 3.28
CA LEU A 87 10.48 -0.41 3.31
C LEU A 87 11.08 0.33 4.52
N ALA A 88 11.22 -0.36 5.65
CA ALA A 88 11.90 0.15 6.84
C ALA A 88 13.40 0.36 6.58
N ASP A 89 14.09 -0.62 5.96
CA ASP A 89 15.51 -0.53 5.59
C ASP A 89 15.79 0.67 4.66
N VAL A 90 14.92 0.92 3.69
CA VAL A 90 15.05 2.04 2.75
C VAL A 90 14.51 3.37 3.33
N GLY A 91 14.09 3.38 4.60
CA GLY A 91 13.60 4.57 5.31
C GLY A 91 12.38 5.21 4.64
N VAL A 92 11.45 4.40 4.12
CA VAL A 92 10.24 4.88 3.44
C VAL A 92 9.11 4.98 4.47
N PRO A 93 8.51 6.16 4.70
CA PRO A 93 7.27 6.26 5.46
C PRO A 93 6.20 5.37 4.84
N THR A 94 5.62 4.48 5.64
CA THR A 94 4.70 3.44 5.16
C THR A 94 3.41 3.43 5.98
N ILE A 95 2.28 3.47 5.28
CA ILE A 95 0.93 3.32 5.83
C ILE A 95 0.41 1.95 5.39
N LEU A 96 -0.09 1.15 6.32
CA LEU A 96 -0.79 -0.11 6.05
C LEU A 96 -2.31 0.15 5.98
N ALA A 97 -2.89 0.04 4.80
CA ALA A 97 -4.35 0.07 4.63
C ALA A 97 -4.92 -1.36 4.65
N LEU A 98 -5.65 -1.68 5.72
CA LEU A 98 -6.38 -2.94 5.89
C LEU A 98 -7.70 -2.89 5.12
N THR A 99 -7.64 -3.30 3.86
CA THR A 99 -8.76 -3.30 2.92
C THR A 99 -9.84 -4.32 3.28
N LYS A 100 -11.06 -4.06 2.80
CA LYS A 100 -12.26 -4.90 2.95
C LYS A 100 -12.72 -5.04 4.40
N SER A 101 -12.52 -3.99 5.20
CA SER A 101 -13.06 -3.89 6.57
C SER A 101 -14.57 -4.16 6.64
N ASP A 102 -15.32 -3.80 5.60
CA ASP A 102 -16.76 -4.06 5.45
C ASP A 102 -17.17 -5.53 5.48
N LYS A 103 -16.22 -6.47 5.36
CA LYS A 103 -16.48 -7.90 5.45
C LYS A 103 -16.46 -8.44 6.87
N LEU A 104 -16.15 -7.61 7.86
CA LEU A 104 -16.17 -7.93 9.28
C LEU A 104 -17.15 -6.99 10.00
N SER A 105 -17.65 -7.40 11.16
CA SER A 105 -18.34 -6.47 12.06
C SER A 105 -17.33 -5.44 12.58
N LYS A 106 -17.78 -4.26 13.01
CA LYS A 106 -16.89 -3.20 13.53
C LYS A 106 -15.96 -3.71 14.64
N ALA A 107 -16.51 -4.45 15.61
CA ALA A 107 -15.72 -5.03 16.70
C ALA A 107 -14.69 -6.06 16.20
N ALA A 108 -15.08 -6.92 15.26
CA ALA A 108 -14.18 -7.90 14.67
C ALA A 108 -13.07 -7.24 13.83
N ALA A 109 -13.39 -6.19 13.06
CA ALA A 109 -12.41 -5.42 12.30
C ALA A 109 -11.39 -4.75 13.24
N GLN A 110 -11.84 -4.12 14.33
CA GLN A 110 -10.96 -3.52 15.35
C GLN A 110 -10.03 -4.54 15.99
N ALA A 111 -10.57 -5.68 16.46
CA ALA A 111 -9.76 -6.75 17.03
C ALA A 111 -8.74 -7.29 16.02
N ARG A 112 -9.16 -7.46 14.76
CA ARG A 112 -8.30 -7.97 13.70
C ARG A 112 -7.20 -7.00 13.30
N ALA A 113 -7.49 -5.71 13.24
CA ALA A 113 -6.49 -4.69 12.98
C ALA A 113 -5.42 -4.66 14.08
N ALA A 114 -5.83 -4.74 15.36
CA ALA A 114 -4.90 -4.81 16.49
C ALA A 114 -4.06 -6.10 16.48
N GLU A 115 -4.62 -7.22 16.04
CA GLU A 115 -3.87 -8.47 15.86
C GLU A 115 -2.83 -8.35 14.75
N ILE A 116 -3.22 -7.85 13.56
CA ILE A 116 -2.31 -7.66 12.42
C ILE A 116 -1.20 -6.66 12.76
N SER A 117 -1.53 -5.54 13.42
CA SER A 117 -0.56 -4.54 13.86
C SER A 117 0.51 -5.16 14.74
N ARG A 118 0.11 -5.95 15.77
CA ARG A 118 1.04 -6.67 16.64
C ARG A 118 1.85 -7.72 15.88
N ALA A 119 1.19 -8.49 15.01
CA ALA A 119 1.85 -9.52 14.23
C ALA A 119 2.94 -8.96 13.30
N LEU A 120 2.79 -7.70 12.85
CA LEU A 120 3.72 -7.00 11.97
C LEU A 120 4.60 -5.99 12.72
N SER A 121 4.51 -5.90 14.04
CA SER A 121 5.24 -4.91 14.87
C SER A 121 5.05 -3.47 14.38
N LEU A 122 3.83 -3.14 13.96
CA LEU A 122 3.44 -1.80 13.51
C LEU A 122 2.75 -1.04 14.63
N GLU A 123 3.00 0.26 14.69
CA GLU A 123 2.30 1.17 15.57
C GLU A 123 0.85 1.40 15.07
N PRO A 124 -0.11 1.66 15.98
CA PRO A 124 -1.51 1.82 15.60
C PRO A 124 -1.77 2.94 14.57
N ASP A 125 -0.98 4.01 14.60
CA ASP A 125 -1.07 5.15 13.67
C ASP A 125 -0.59 4.82 12.24
N GLN A 126 0.12 3.71 12.07
CA GLN A 126 0.52 3.20 10.76
C GLN A 126 -0.58 2.39 10.09
N VAL A 127 -1.68 2.05 10.77
CA VAL A 127 -2.67 1.08 10.30
C VAL A 127 -4.05 1.72 10.15
N ILE A 128 -4.58 1.75 8.93
CA ILE A 128 -5.90 2.32 8.61
C ILE A 128 -6.83 1.22 8.11
N GLN A 129 -8.01 1.07 8.73
CA GLN A 129 -9.05 0.20 8.22
C GLN A 129 -9.74 0.84 7.02
N PHE A 130 -9.87 0.12 5.91
CA PHE A 130 -10.38 0.70 4.67
C PHE A 130 -11.42 -0.18 3.96
N SER A 131 -12.50 0.45 3.48
CA SER A 131 -13.46 -0.20 2.58
C SER A 131 -13.73 0.65 1.34
N SER A 132 -13.51 0.04 0.18
CA SER A 132 -13.94 0.62 -1.09
C SER A 132 -15.45 0.51 -1.33
N GLN A 133 -16.18 -0.31 -0.57
CA GLN A 133 -17.63 -0.48 -0.70
C GLN A 133 -18.39 0.55 0.13
N THR A 134 -17.99 0.75 1.39
CA THR A 134 -18.67 1.68 2.31
C THR A 134 -18.03 3.07 2.33
N GLY A 135 -16.74 3.17 1.95
CA GLY A 135 -15.96 4.40 2.07
C GLY A 135 -15.30 4.60 3.44
N GLU A 136 -15.39 3.62 4.35
CA GLU A 136 -14.69 3.63 5.63
C GLU A 136 -13.17 3.83 5.43
N GLY A 137 -12.56 4.64 6.29
CA GLY A 137 -11.13 4.98 6.28
C GLY A 137 -10.68 5.86 5.12
N ARG A 138 -11.60 6.32 4.26
CA ARG A 138 -11.22 7.10 3.08
C ARG A 138 -10.66 8.48 3.44
N GLU A 139 -11.31 9.19 4.36
CA GLU A 139 -10.87 10.52 4.77
C GLU A 139 -9.53 10.43 5.52
N GLU A 140 -9.45 9.52 6.49
CA GLU A 140 -8.23 9.21 7.24
C GLU A 140 -7.04 8.85 6.33
N LEU A 141 -7.25 7.96 5.34
CA LEU A 141 -6.18 7.61 4.40
C LEU A 141 -5.79 8.78 3.50
N LEU A 142 -6.74 9.64 3.11
CA LEU A 142 -6.44 10.83 2.31
C LEU A 142 -5.62 11.84 3.12
N GLU A 143 -5.99 12.07 4.38
CA GLU A 143 -5.27 12.94 5.31
C GLU A 143 -3.83 12.46 5.50
N ALA A 144 -3.65 11.17 5.80
CA ALA A 144 -2.31 10.59 5.95
C ALA A 144 -1.47 10.68 4.65
N ILE A 145 -2.09 10.48 3.47
CA ILE A 145 -1.40 10.72 2.19
C ILE A 145 -1.02 12.19 2.03
N PHE A 146 -1.90 13.13 2.40
CA PHE A 146 -1.62 14.56 2.32
C PHE A 146 -0.45 14.98 3.22
N GLU A 147 -0.38 14.43 4.43
CA GLU A 147 0.75 14.66 5.35
C GLU A 147 2.07 14.17 4.74
N LEU A 148 2.08 12.95 4.19
CA LEU A 148 3.26 12.39 3.52
C LEU A 148 3.76 13.28 2.38
N VAL A 149 2.85 13.70 1.47
CA VAL A 149 3.25 14.50 0.32
C VAL A 149 3.67 15.92 0.69
N SER A 150 3.19 16.45 1.82
CA SER A 150 3.52 17.80 2.30
C SER A 150 4.84 17.86 3.07
N ALA A 151 5.30 16.73 3.61
CA ALA A 151 6.61 16.64 4.25
C ALA A 151 7.77 16.81 3.22
N PRO A 152 9.01 17.06 3.67
CA PRO A 152 10.19 17.12 2.79
C PRO A 152 10.61 15.74 2.26
N GLY A 153 11.09 15.73 1.01
CA GLY A 153 11.66 14.59 0.25
C GLY A 153 12.54 13.64 1.06
N LYS A 154 12.69 12.37 0.63
CA LYS A 154 13.80 11.55 1.15
C LYS A 154 15.11 12.28 0.87
N VAL A 155 15.94 12.44 1.90
CA VAL A 155 17.31 12.95 1.73
C VAL A 155 18.11 11.84 1.03
N SER A 156 18.68 12.13 -0.13
CA SER A 156 19.61 11.21 -0.80
C SER A 156 20.80 10.95 0.12
N GLN A 157 21.07 9.67 0.43
CA GLN A 157 22.38 9.24 0.94
C GLN A 157 23.39 9.21 -0.21
#